data_AF-A0A0F9GGL2-F1
#
_entry.id   AF-A0A0F9GGL2-F1
#
_cell.length_a   1.000
_cell.length_b   1.000
_cell.length_c   1.000
_cell.angle_alpha   90.00
_cell.angle_beta   90.00
_cell.angle_gamma   90.00
#
_symmetry.space_group_name_H-M   'P 1'
#
loop_
_entity.id
_entity.type
_entity.pdbx_description
1 polymer ?
#
loop_
_entity_poly.entity_id
_entity_poly.type
_entity_poly.pdbx_seq_one_letter_code
_entity_poly.pdbx_strand_id
1 'polypeptide(L)'
;MEDNPFGEPQTKVVQVDNDSELDFLKVVRRLAEIDDEIKSRGLDPLLKEKEELRELLKKHMLKDKRDEVYDETSNWEAVFVQRFEDSWNVSVLKKMLKPAQRARYIVEQVLPKGVAEGIKTGDLSRVILEKGGAVKRSPKGKPALYVREKKQEEEVVPD
;
A
#
# COMPACT_ATOMS: atom_id res chain seq x y z
N MET A 1 -4.04 60.01 23.06
CA MET A 1 -4.60 58.79 23.69
C MET A 1 -5.55 58.23 22.66
N GLU A 2 -4.97 57.66 21.59
CA GLU A 2 -4.83 56.21 21.33
C GLU A 2 -6.15 55.64 20.78
N ASP A 3 -6.32 55.57 19.46
CA ASP A 3 -6.00 54.43 18.58
C ASP A 3 -6.67 53.11 18.99
N ASN A 4 -7.73 52.71 18.27
CA ASN A 4 -7.77 51.55 17.36
C ASN A 4 -9.24 51.09 17.10
N PRO A 5 -9.77 51.16 15.86
CA PRO A 5 -11.15 50.74 15.52
C PRO A 5 -11.27 49.27 15.08
N PHE A 6 -10.21 48.46 15.19
CA PHE A 6 -10.24 47.03 14.90
C PHE A 6 -10.37 46.21 16.18
N GLY A 7 -11.60 46.03 16.65
CA GLY A 7 -11.92 44.94 17.57
C GLY A 7 -11.90 43.63 16.82
N GLU A 8 -10.79 42.89 16.90
CA GLU A 8 -10.73 41.50 16.43
C GLU A 8 -11.86 40.69 17.09
N PRO A 9 -12.60 39.83 16.37
CA PRO A 9 -13.48 38.89 17.03
C PRO A 9 -12.60 37.97 17.87
N GLN A 10 -12.73 38.07 19.19
CA GLN A 10 -12.11 37.16 20.15
C GLN A 10 -12.46 35.73 19.73
N THR A 11 -11.50 35.05 19.10
CA THR A 11 -11.63 33.64 18.82
C THR A 11 -11.52 32.99 20.19
N LYS A 12 -12.66 32.57 20.76
CA LYS A 12 -12.69 31.76 21.98
C LYS A 12 -11.86 30.50 21.69
N VAL A 13 -10.60 30.51 22.09
CA VAL A 13 -9.80 29.31 22.19
C VAL A 13 -10.35 28.58 23.41
N VAL A 14 -11.31 27.69 23.15
CA VAL A 14 -11.79 26.75 24.15
C VAL A 14 -10.60 25.86 24.48
N GLN A 15 -10.07 26.01 25.69
CA GLN A 15 -9.13 25.06 26.28
C GLN A 15 -9.81 23.69 26.30
N VAL A 16 -9.23 22.72 25.60
CA VAL A 16 -9.70 21.32 25.62
C VAL A 16 -8.94 20.62 26.73
N ASP A 17 -9.66 20.30 27.80
CA ASP A 17 -9.19 19.44 28.88
C ASP A 17 -8.81 18.06 28.36
N ASN A 18 -7.64 17.59 28.79
CA ASN A 18 -6.90 16.44 28.27
C ASN A 18 -7.37 15.08 28.83
N ASP A 19 -8.65 14.90 29.17
CA ASP A 19 -9.12 13.65 29.79
C ASP A 19 -10.57 13.24 29.47
N SER A 20 -11.03 13.52 28.25
CA SER A 20 -12.31 12.98 27.75
C SER A 20 -12.04 11.87 26.73
N GLU A 21 -12.57 10.68 27.00
CA GLU A 21 -12.69 9.60 26.02
C GLU A 21 -13.16 10.18 24.69
N LEU A 22 -12.35 9.96 23.65
CA LEU A 22 -12.62 10.43 22.30
C LEU A 22 -13.99 9.91 21.86
N ASP A 23 -14.98 10.79 21.78
CA ASP A 23 -16.35 10.45 21.40
C ASP A 23 -16.37 10.12 19.90
N PHE A 24 -16.06 8.86 19.59
CA PHE A 24 -15.93 8.35 18.22
C PHE A 24 -17.16 8.65 17.37
N LEU A 25 -18.36 8.73 17.98
CA LEU A 25 -19.60 9.07 17.27
C LEU A 25 -19.60 10.53 16.79
N LYS A 26 -19.08 11.47 17.60
CA LYS A 26 -18.93 12.87 17.18
C LYS A 26 -17.88 13.03 16.09
N VAL A 27 -16.78 12.29 16.17
CA VAL A 27 -15.72 12.30 15.14
C VAL A 27 -16.25 11.77 13.81
N VAL A 28 -16.98 10.65 13.83
CA VAL A 28 -17.59 10.06 12.63
C VAL A 28 -18.64 11.00 12.01
N ARG A 29 -19.48 11.65 12.83
CA ARG A 29 -20.45 12.64 12.34
C ARG A 29 -19.75 13.84 11.69
N ARG A 30 -18.66 14.34 12.30
CA ARG A 30 -17.90 15.46 11.74
C ARG A 30 -17.20 15.10 10.44
N LEU A 31 -16.70 13.88 10.31
CA LEU A 31 -16.12 13.37 9.06
C LEU A 31 -17.16 13.29 7.94
N ALA A 32 -18.36 12.78 8.23
CA ALA A 32 -19.45 12.71 7.25
C ALA A 32 -19.92 14.10 6.80
N GLU A 33 -20.00 15.07 7.73
CA GLU A 33 -20.29 16.48 7.39
C GLU A 33 -19.22 17.07 6.47
N ILE A 34 -17.94 16.79 6.70
CA ILE A 34 -16.82 17.23 5.84
C ILE A 34 -16.91 16.57 4.46
N ASP A 35 -17.19 15.27 4.38
CA ASP A 35 -17.37 14.56 3.11
C ASP A 35 -18.56 15.11 2.30
N ASP A 36 -19.68 15.42 2.96
CA ASP A 36 -20.84 16.02 2.31
C ASP A 36 -20.61 17.51 1.97
N GLU A 37 -19.77 18.21 2.74
CA GLU A 37 -19.31 19.56 2.45
C GLU A 37 -18.33 19.58 1.25
N ILE A 38 -17.51 18.54 1.07
CA ILE A 38 -16.66 18.32 -0.12
C ILE A 38 -17.52 18.02 -1.36
N LYS A 39 -18.56 17.19 -1.23
CA LYS A 39 -19.52 16.91 -2.31
C LYS A 39 -20.34 18.14 -2.70
N SER A 40 -20.71 19.01 -1.74
CA SER A 40 -21.58 20.16 -1.97
C SER A 40 -20.86 21.46 -2.34
N ARG A 41 -19.63 21.70 -1.86
CA ARG A 41 -18.83 22.90 -2.20
C ARG A 41 -18.01 22.78 -3.50
N GLY A 42 -18.05 21.60 -4.15
CA GLY A 42 -17.79 21.48 -5.60
C GLY A 42 -16.32 21.28 -5.98
N LEU A 43 -15.85 20.05 -5.88
CA LEU A 43 -14.72 19.55 -6.68
C LEU A 43 -15.10 18.26 -7.43
N ASP A 44 -15.95 17.42 -6.85
CA ASP A 44 -16.28 16.10 -7.41
C ASP A 44 -17.04 16.11 -8.74
N PRO A 45 -18.10 16.91 -8.95
CA PRO A 45 -18.86 16.86 -10.20
C PRO A 45 -18.02 17.28 -11.42
N LEU A 46 -17.20 18.32 -11.28
CA LEU A 46 -16.32 18.83 -12.33
C LEU A 46 -15.11 17.89 -12.56
N LEU A 47 -14.59 17.26 -11.50
CA LEU A 47 -13.56 16.23 -11.64
C LEU A 47 -14.10 15.01 -12.40
N LYS A 48 -15.32 14.58 -12.09
CA LYS A 48 -16.00 13.48 -12.77
C LYS A 48 -16.26 13.81 -14.24
N GLU A 49 -16.80 14.98 -14.54
CA GLU A 49 -17.00 15.44 -15.93
C GLU A 49 -15.68 15.50 -16.71
N LYS A 50 -14.62 16.02 -16.09
CA LYS A 50 -13.27 16.03 -16.67
C LYS A 50 -12.75 14.62 -16.97
N GLU A 51 -12.95 13.66 -16.07
CA GLU A 51 -12.56 12.27 -16.27
C GLU A 51 -13.36 11.61 -17.40
N GLU A 52 -14.68 11.82 -17.45
CA GLU A 52 -15.56 11.33 -18.50
C GLU A 52 -15.15 11.88 -19.89
N LEU A 53 -14.89 13.18 -19.99
CA LEU A 53 -14.39 13.81 -21.21
C LEU A 53 -13.02 13.28 -21.63
N ARG A 54 -12.12 13.03 -20.66
CA ARG A 54 -10.79 12.48 -20.93
C ARG A 54 -10.87 11.06 -21.50
N GLU A 55 -11.71 10.20 -20.93
CA GLU A 55 -11.89 8.83 -21.43
C GLU A 55 -12.57 8.81 -22.81
N LEU A 56 -13.52 9.72 -23.05
CA LEU A 56 -14.13 9.90 -24.37
C LEU A 56 -13.08 10.32 -25.41
N LEU A 57 -12.28 11.35 -25.11
CA LEU A 57 -11.21 11.83 -25.98
C LEU A 57 -10.21 10.71 -26.30
N LYS A 58 -9.75 10.00 -25.28
CA LYS A 58 -8.84 8.85 -25.41
C LYS A 58 -9.42 7.76 -26.31
N LYS A 59 -10.69 7.40 -26.14
CA LYS A 59 -11.37 6.38 -26.95
C LYS A 59 -11.44 6.78 -28.43
N HIS A 60 -11.75 8.04 -28.70
CA HIS A 60 -11.80 8.57 -30.06
C HIS A 60 -10.40 8.63 -30.71
N MET A 61 -9.39 9.15 -29.99
CA MET A 61 -8.02 9.19 -30.48
C MET A 61 -7.47 7.78 -30.80
N LEU A 62 -7.77 6.78 -29.96
CA LEU A 62 -7.40 5.38 -30.22
C LEU A 62 -8.12 4.79 -31.43
N LYS A 63 -9.43 5.06 -31.58
CA LYS A 63 -10.23 4.59 -32.72
C LYS A 63 -9.70 5.15 -34.04
N ASP A 64 -9.32 6.41 -34.03
CA ASP A 64 -8.86 7.15 -35.21
C ASP A 64 -7.34 7.06 -35.42
N LYS A 65 -6.62 6.32 -34.55
CA LYS A 65 -5.17 6.14 -34.55
C LYS A 65 -4.39 7.47 -34.59
N ARG A 66 -4.83 8.43 -33.78
CA ARG A 66 -4.17 9.72 -33.60
C ARG A 66 -3.37 9.72 -32.32
N ASP A 67 -2.07 9.97 -32.44
CA ASP A 67 -1.16 10.08 -31.29
C ASP A 67 -1.19 11.48 -30.67
N GLU A 68 -1.60 12.49 -31.44
CA GLU A 68 -1.70 13.89 -31.01
C GLU A 68 -2.95 14.58 -31.58
N VAL A 69 -3.55 15.48 -30.80
CA VAL A 69 -4.62 16.39 -31.22
C VAL A 69 -4.36 17.75 -30.59
N TYR A 70 -4.35 18.81 -31.41
CA TYR A 70 -4.14 20.19 -30.99
C TYR A 70 -5.39 21.03 -31.28
N ASP A 71 -5.76 21.89 -30.33
CA ASP A 71 -6.80 22.90 -30.50
C ASP A 71 -6.17 24.29 -30.64
N GLU A 72 -6.23 24.83 -31.86
CA GLU A 72 -5.66 26.14 -32.20
C GLU A 72 -6.35 27.31 -31.47
N THR A 73 -7.61 27.15 -31.04
CA THR A 73 -8.39 28.23 -30.41
C THR A 73 -8.05 28.36 -28.94
N SER A 74 -7.94 27.24 -28.22
CA SER A 74 -7.58 27.24 -26.80
C SER A 74 -6.07 27.16 -26.56
N ASN A 75 -5.27 26.77 -27.56
CA ASN A 75 -3.83 26.50 -27.46
C ASN A 75 -3.52 25.33 -26.49
N TRP A 76 -4.30 24.26 -26.55
CA TRP A 76 -4.11 23.03 -25.78
C TRP A 76 -3.89 21.82 -26.68
N GLU A 77 -3.10 20.85 -26.21
CA GLU A 77 -2.88 19.58 -26.89
C GLU A 77 -3.23 18.38 -26.02
N ALA A 78 -3.61 17.29 -26.67
CA ALA A 78 -3.72 15.96 -26.10
C ALA A 78 -2.76 15.03 -26.85
N VAL A 79 -1.82 14.43 -26.12
CA VAL A 79 -0.78 13.55 -26.69
C VAL A 79 -0.73 12.21 -25.97
N PHE A 80 -0.58 11.13 -26.73
CA PHE A 80 -0.22 9.83 -26.19
C PHE A 80 1.29 9.77 -25.98
N VAL A 81 1.70 9.76 -24.72
CA VAL A 81 3.09 9.47 -24.35
C VAL A 81 3.17 8.00 -23.98
N GLN A 82 3.99 7.25 -24.73
CA GLN A 82 4.30 5.88 -24.39
C GLN A 82 5.02 5.86 -23.03
N ARG A 83 4.41 5.16 -22.07
CA ARG A 83 5.07 4.88 -20.79
C ARG A 83 5.92 3.64 -20.95
N PHE A 84 7.13 3.71 -20.41
CA PHE A 84 8.04 2.58 -20.31
C PHE A 84 8.19 2.20 -18.84
N GLU A 85 8.29 0.91 -18.61
CA GLU A 85 8.70 0.35 -17.33
C GLU A 85 9.99 -0.42 -17.56
N ASP A 86 10.98 -0.18 -16.69
CA ASP A 86 12.24 -0.89 -16.75
C ASP A 86 12.13 -2.22 -16.02
N SER A 87 12.38 -3.32 -16.73
CA SER A 87 12.58 -4.62 -16.10
C SER A 87 14.07 -4.84 -15.83
N TRP A 88 14.41 -5.15 -14.58
CA TRP A 88 15.81 -5.27 -14.16
C TRP A 88 16.22 -6.74 -13.98
N ASN A 89 17.27 -7.16 -14.67
CA ASN A 89 17.90 -8.45 -14.39
C ASN A 89 18.78 -8.34 -13.15
N VAL A 90 18.25 -8.79 -12.01
CA VAL A 90 18.93 -8.70 -10.70
C VAL A 90 20.30 -9.39 -10.71
N SER A 91 20.45 -10.52 -11.40
CA SER A 91 21.70 -11.28 -11.45
C SER A 91 22.81 -10.50 -12.19
N VAL A 92 22.45 -9.81 -13.26
CA VAL A 92 23.38 -8.92 -13.99
C VAL A 92 23.67 -7.66 -13.18
N LEU A 93 22.64 -7.03 -12.62
CA LEU A 93 22.76 -5.83 -11.79
C LEU A 93 23.70 -6.05 -10.59
N LYS A 94 23.60 -7.20 -9.91
CA LYS A 94 24.53 -7.57 -8.81
C LYS A 94 26.00 -7.53 -9.24
N LYS A 95 26.32 -8.01 -10.45
CA LYS A 95 27.70 -8.07 -10.95
C LYS A 95 28.27 -6.67 -11.20
N MET A 96 27.43 -5.70 -11.54
CA MET A 96 27.82 -4.32 -11.81
C MET A 96 27.93 -3.46 -10.55
N LEU A 97 27.21 -3.81 -9.48
CA LEU A 97 27.18 -3.05 -8.23
C LEU A 97 28.29 -3.47 -7.26
N LYS A 98 28.88 -2.48 -6.57
CA LYS A 98 29.74 -2.71 -5.40
C LYS A 98 28.93 -3.30 -4.23
N PRO A 99 29.55 -4.04 -3.29
CA PRO A 99 28.83 -4.63 -2.16
C PRO A 99 27.95 -3.65 -1.38
N ALA A 100 28.46 -2.44 -1.09
CA ALA A 100 27.70 -1.40 -0.40
C ALA A 100 26.50 -0.88 -1.21
N GLN A 101 26.56 -0.92 -2.55
CA GLN A 101 25.44 -0.53 -3.42
C GLN A 101 24.39 -1.63 -3.51
N ARG A 102 24.80 -2.91 -3.51
CA ARG A 102 23.87 -4.05 -3.50
C ARG A 102 22.94 -3.98 -2.30
N ALA A 103 23.49 -3.69 -1.11
CA ALA A 103 22.70 -3.53 0.11
C ALA A 103 21.68 -2.38 0.07
N ARG A 104 21.89 -1.37 -0.80
CA ARG A 104 20.98 -0.23 -0.95
C ARG A 104 19.89 -0.46 -1.99
N TYR A 105 20.22 -1.13 -3.09
CA TYR A 105 19.35 -1.20 -4.27
C TYR A 105 18.71 -2.58 -4.49
N ILE A 106 19.16 -3.61 -3.78
CA ILE A 106 18.69 -4.98 -3.98
C ILE A 106 18.12 -5.51 -2.67
N VAL A 107 16.85 -5.92 -2.71
CA VAL A 107 16.19 -6.64 -1.62
C VAL A 107 16.20 -8.13 -1.97
N GLU A 108 16.90 -8.93 -1.16
CA GLU A 108 16.86 -10.38 -1.25
C GLU A 108 15.77 -10.91 -0.33
N GLN A 109 14.81 -11.64 -0.92
CA GLN A 109 13.71 -12.25 -0.18
C GLN A 109 13.56 -13.72 -0.57
N VAL A 110 13.17 -14.52 0.41
CA VAL A 110 12.83 -15.94 0.22
C VAL A 110 11.35 -16.03 -0.09
N LEU A 111 10.96 -16.87 -1.06
CA LEU A 111 9.56 -17.17 -1.34
C LEU A 111 9.02 -18.16 -0.29
N PRO A 112 8.19 -17.73 0.68
CA PRO A 112 7.88 -18.58 1.84
C PRO A 112 7.04 -19.80 1.46
N LYS A 113 6.13 -19.64 0.49
CA LYS A 113 5.28 -20.72 -0.01
C LYS A 113 6.11 -21.82 -0.69
N GLY A 114 7.06 -21.44 -1.54
CA GLY A 114 7.95 -22.38 -2.22
C GLY A 114 8.83 -23.16 -1.25
N VAL A 115 9.38 -22.48 -0.23
CA VAL A 115 10.16 -23.17 0.82
C VAL A 115 9.29 -24.14 1.62
N ALA A 116 8.07 -23.75 1.99
CA ALA A 116 7.16 -24.62 2.71
C ALA A 116 6.77 -25.86 1.89
N GLU A 117 6.54 -25.69 0.59
CA GLU A 117 6.27 -26.79 -0.34
C GLU A 117 7.49 -27.71 -0.49
N GLY A 118 8.69 -27.16 -0.70
CA GLY A 118 9.92 -27.96 -0.77
C GLY A 118 10.18 -28.77 0.51
N ILE A 119 9.82 -28.24 1.68
CA ILE A 119 9.88 -29.00 2.94
C ILE A 119 8.85 -30.13 2.96
N LYS A 120 7.64 -29.88 2.44
CA LYS A 120 6.56 -30.88 2.41
C LYS A 120 6.85 -32.01 1.42
N THR A 121 7.44 -31.70 0.28
CA THR A 121 7.80 -32.69 -0.77
C THR A 121 9.11 -33.42 -0.46
N GLY A 122 9.90 -32.92 0.49
CA GLY A 122 11.18 -33.52 0.88
C GLY A 122 12.39 -33.01 0.06
N ASP A 123 12.18 -32.10 -0.89
CA ASP A 123 13.24 -31.42 -1.64
C ASP A 123 14.15 -30.59 -0.72
N LEU A 124 13.56 -29.98 0.32
CA LEU A 124 14.28 -29.26 1.37
C LEU A 124 14.14 -29.96 2.71
N SER A 125 15.26 -30.29 3.36
CA SER A 125 15.23 -30.77 4.73
C SER A 125 15.16 -29.60 5.71
N ARG A 126 14.05 -29.51 6.45
CA ARG A 126 13.89 -28.53 7.53
C ARG A 126 15.01 -28.60 8.56
N VAL A 127 15.44 -29.81 8.91
CA VAL A 127 16.52 -30.05 9.89
C VAL A 127 17.83 -29.46 9.40
N ILE A 128 18.14 -29.59 8.11
CA ILE A 128 19.35 -29.00 7.50
C ILE A 128 19.26 -27.48 7.50
N LEU A 129 18.10 -26.90 7.14
CA LEU A 129 17.89 -25.45 7.14
C LEU A 129 18.03 -24.83 8.54
N GLU A 130 17.52 -25.51 9.57
CA GLU A 130 17.64 -25.06 10.97
C GLU A 130 19.08 -25.18 11.47
N LYS A 131 19.77 -26.30 11.18
CA LYS A 131 21.19 -26.49 11.51
C LYS A 131 22.10 -25.46 10.83
N GLY A 132 21.81 -25.12 9.58
CA GLY A 132 22.55 -24.12 8.81
C GLY A 132 22.22 -22.67 9.18
N GLY A 133 21.29 -22.44 10.12
CA GLY A 133 20.88 -21.11 10.54
C GLY A 133 20.03 -20.35 9.53
N ALA A 134 19.60 -20.98 8.44
CA ALA A 134 18.73 -20.41 7.41
C ALA A 134 17.29 -20.20 7.93
N VAL A 135 16.88 -20.99 8.93
CA VAL A 135 15.59 -20.84 9.62
C VAL A 135 15.82 -20.78 11.13
N LYS A 136 15.29 -19.75 11.78
CA LYS A 136 15.20 -19.65 13.24
C LYS A 136 13.73 -19.51 13.64
N ARG A 137 13.30 -20.29 14.63
CA ARG A 137 11.96 -20.16 15.22
C ARG A 137 12.02 -19.15 16.36
N SER A 138 11.33 -18.03 16.21
CA SER A 138 10.97 -17.15 17.32
C SER A 138 9.55 -17.49 17.79
N PRO A 139 9.30 -17.54 19.12
CA PRO A 139 7.93 -17.64 19.63
C PRO A 139 7.08 -16.50 19.07
N LYS A 140 5.89 -16.81 18.57
CA LYS A 140 4.94 -15.81 18.08
C LYS A 140 3.68 -15.86 18.93
N GLY A 141 3.40 -14.78 19.65
CA GLY A 141 2.18 -14.60 20.44
C GLY A 141 2.14 -15.40 21.76
N LYS A 142 0.97 -15.40 22.40
CA LYS A 142 0.71 -16.20 23.60
C LYS A 142 0.61 -17.69 23.22
N PRO A 143 1.07 -18.62 24.08
CA PRO A 143 0.93 -20.05 23.83
C PRO A 143 -0.54 -20.43 23.57
N ALA A 144 -0.79 -21.20 22.53
CA ALA A 144 -2.10 -21.79 22.27
C ALA A 144 -2.18 -23.18 22.93
N LEU A 145 -3.22 -23.41 23.73
CA LEU A 145 -3.53 -24.73 24.28
C LEU A 145 -4.27 -25.55 23.23
N TYR A 146 -3.73 -26.71 22.87
CA TYR A 146 -4.42 -27.68 22.02
C TYR A 146 -4.76 -28.91 22.88
N VAL A 147 -6.06 -29.19 23.02
CA VAL A 147 -6.56 -30.45 23.60
C VAL A 147 -6.93 -31.36 22.44
N ARG A 148 -6.27 -32.52 22.34
CA ARG A 148 -6.54 -33.54 21.31
C ARG A 148 -6.51 -34.93 21.93
N GLU A 149 -7.25 -35.86 21.34
CA GLU A 149 -7.23 -37.27 21.75
C GLU A 149 -5.81 -37.84 21.59
N LYS A 150 -5.36 -38.58 22.61
CA LYS A 150 -4.07 -39.27 22.59
C LYS A 150 -4.16 -40.36 21.52
N LYS A 151 -3.44 -40.20 20.42
CA LYS A 151 -3.25 -41.32 19.47
C LYS A 151 -2.56 -42.45 20.22
N GLN A 152 -3.15 -43.64 20.16
CA GLN A 152 -2.52 -44.85 20.69
C GLN A 152 -1.23 -45.07 19.92
N GLU A 153 -0.13 -45.29 20.63
CA GLU A 153 1.13 -45.72 20.04
C GLU A 153 0.87 -47.11 19.46
N GLU A 154 0.97 -47.27 18.13
CA GLU A 154 1.05 -48.59 17.54
C GLU A 154 2.31 -49.25 18.07
N GLU A 155 2.14 -50.24 18.95
CA GLU A 155 3.21 -51.15 19.34
C GLU A 155 3.75 -51.79 18.06
N VAL A 156 4.96 -51.40 17.68
CA VAL A 156 5.74 -52.12 16.69
C VAL A 156 6.06 -53.48 17.30
N VAL A 157 5.29 -54.51 16.93
CA VAL A 157 5.63 -55.89 17.25
C VAL A 157 6.93 -56.21 16.50
N PRO A 158 8.01 -56.58 17.19
CA PRO A 158 9.22 -57.03 16.53
C PRO A 158 9.02 -58.46 16.01
N ASP A 159 9.30 -58.68 14.73
CA ASP A 159 9.60 -60.00 14.15
C ASP A 159 11.00 -60.48 14.59
#